data_AF-A0A355E451-F1
#
_entry.id   AF-A0A355E451-F1
#
_cell.length_a   1.000
_cell.length_b   1.000
_cell.length_c   1.000
_cell.angle_alpha   90.00
_cell.angle_beta   90.00
_cell.angle_gamma   90.00
#
_symmetry.space_group_name_H-M   'P 1'
#
loop_
_entity.id
_entity.type
_entity.pdbx_description
1 polymer ?
#
loop_
_entity_poly.entity_id
_entity_poly.type
_entity_poly.pdbx_seq_one_letter_code
_entity_poly.pdbx_strand_id
1 'polypeptide(L)' 'MTAPSNDLIRIFGARQHNLKDLRLEIPRGRLTVVTGLSGSGKSSLAFDTLYAEGQRRYVESL' A
#
# COMPACT_ATOMS: atom_id res chain seq x y z
N MET A 1 -23.46 -15.21 0.58
CA MET A 1 -22.86 -14.11 -0.21
C MET A 1 -21.36 -14.08 0.07
N THR A 2 -20.59 -14.83 -0.70
CA THR A 2 -19.12 -14.91 -0.56
C THR A 2 -18.54 -13.93 -1.58
N ALA A 3 -18.02 -12.79 -1.14
CA ALA A 3 -17.31 -11.86 -2.01
C ALA A 3 -16.07 -12.55 -2.60
N PRO A 4 -15.68 -12.23 -3.85
CA PRO A 4 -14.51 -12.86 -4.48
C PRO A 4 -13.26 -12.60 -3.64
N SER A 5 -12.40 -13.61 -3.54
CA SER A 5 -11.22 -13.71 -2.67
C SER A 5 -10.05 -12.75 -3.00
N ASN A 6 -10.32 -11.62 -3.67
CA ASN A 6 -9.32 -10.64 -4.10
C ASN A 6 -9.53 -9.25 -3.46
N ASP A 7 -10.02 -9.25 -2.22
CA ASP A 7 -10.47 -8.03 -1.52
C ASP A 7 -9.35 -7.32 -0.75
N LEU A 8 -8.09 -7.71 -0.95
CA LEU A 8 -6.93 -7.18 -0.24
C LEU A 8 -5.88 -6.62 -1.22
N ILE A 9 -5.32 -5.46 -0.89
CA ILE A 9 -4.05 -4.98 -1.44
C ILE A 9 -2.94 -5.56 -0.58
N ARG A 10 -2.07 -6.36 -1.18
CA ARG A 10 -0.93 -6.96 -0.49
C ARG A 10 0.36 -6.26 -0.88
N ILE A 11 1.09 -5.79 0.12
CA ILE A 11 2.41 -5.17 -0.04
C ILE A 11 3.43 -6.11 0.57
N PHE A 12 4.42 -6.53 -0.21
CA PHE A 12 5.51 -7.38 0.24
C PHE A 12 6.85 -6.70 -0.01
N GLY A 13 7.66 -6.60 1.03
CA GLY A 13 9.03 -6.12 0.96
C GLY A 13 9.16 -4.65 0.58
N ALA A 14 8.26 -3.79 1.07
CA ALA A 14 8.39 -2.35 0.88
C ALA A 14 9.65 -1.84 1.60
N ARG A 15 10.54 -1.21 0.83
CA ARG A 15 11.87 -0.72 1.26
C ARG A 15 12.12 0.74 0.90
N GLN A 16 11.08 1.45 0.49
CA GLN A 16 11.20 2.84 0.10
C GLN A 16 11.56 3.71 1.31
N HIS A 17 12.56 4.57 1.15
CA HIS A 17 13.14 5.38 2.23
C HIS A 17 13.58 4.54 3.44
N ASN A 18 12.91 4.69 4.58
CA ASN A 18 13.25 4.02 5.83
C ASN A 18 12.37 2.80 6.14
N LEU A 19 11.54 2.35 5.19
CA LEU A 19 10.76 1.12 5.34
C LEU A 19 11.68 -0.11 5.40
N LYS A 20 11.43 -0.98 6.38
CA LYS A 20 12.32 -2.11 6.70
C LYS A 20 11.72 -3.45 6.25
N ASP A 21 11.72 -3.70 4.93
CA ASP A 21 11.12 -4.90 4.33
C ASP A 21 9.66 -5.14 4.74
N LEU A 22 8.86 -4.07 4.75
CA LEU A 22 7.52 -4.10 5.32
C LEU A 22 6.59 -5.02 4.51
N ARG A 23 5.81 -5.85 5.23
CA ARG A 23 4.78 -6.74 4.67
C ARG A 23 3.46 -6.48 5.36
N LEU A 24 2.41 -6.18 4.58
CA LEU A 24 1.08 -5.91 5.11
C LEU A 24 -0.02 -6.14 4.07
N GLU A 25 -1.24 -6.31 4.57
CA GLU A 25 -2.45 -6.45 3.76
C GLU A 25 -3.43 -5.33 4.12
N ILE A 26 -4.00 -4.67 3.11
CA ILE A 26 -4.96 -3.56 3.26
C ILE A 26 -6.29 -3.99 2.63
N PRO A 27 -7.43 -3.91 3.34
CA PRO A 27 -8.72 -4.20 2.75
C PRO A 27 -9.12 -3.17 1.70
N ARG A 28 -9.55 -3.65 0.54
CA ARG A 28 -10.09 -2.84 -0.55
C ARG A 28 -11.50 -2.36 -0.21
N GLY A 29 -11.90 -1.23 -0.81
CA GLY A 29 -13.24 -0.66 -0.60
C GLY A 29 -13.52 -0.19 0.84
N ARG A 30 -12.49 -0.04 1.67
CA ARG A 30 -12.58 0.42 3.05
C ARG A 30 -11.75 1.68 3.25
N LEU A 31 -12.21 2.55 4.16
CA LEU A 31 -11.40 3.65 4.66
C LEU A 31 -10.32 3.09 5.59
N THR A 32 -9.07 3.10 5.13
CA THR A 32 -7.90 2.69 5.92
C THR A 32 -7.09 3.91 6.31
N VAL A 33 -6.77 4.04 7.60
CA VAL A 33 -5.97 5.16 8.13
C VAL A 33 -4.56 4.67 8.44
N VAL A 34 -3.54 5.34 7.90
CA VAL A 34 -2.12 5.10 8.21
C VAL A 34 -1.65 6.14 9.22
N THR A 35 -1.29 5.70 10.44
CA THR A 35 -0.93 6.58 11.57
C THR A 35 0.41 6.17 12.21
N GLY A 36 0.94 7.02 13.10
CA GLY A 36 2.24 6.84 13.76
C GLY A 36 3.06 8.14 13.87
N LEU A 37 4.14 8.09 14.65
CA LEU A 37 5.04 9.23 14.91
C LEU A 37 5.64 9.84 13.63
N SER A 38 6.01 11.12 13.67
CA SER A 38 6.73 11.74 12.55
C SER A 38 7.99 10.94 12.21
N GLY A 39 8.29 10.78 10.92
CA GLY A 39 9.42 9.97 10.45
C GLY A 39 9.21 8.46 10.48
N SER A 40 8.06 7.92 10.91
CA SER A 40 7.83 6.46 10.98
C SER A 40 7.66 5.75 9.63
N GLY A 41 7.69 6.46 8.50
CA GLY A 41 7.53 5.88 7.16
C GLY A 41 6.09 5.88 6.61
N LYS A 42 5.14 6.59 7.25
CA LYS A 42 3.74 6.69 6.77
C LYS A 42 3.62 7.17 5.33
N SER A 43 4.24 8.33 5.03
CA SER A 43 4.19 8.92 3.69
C SER A 43 4.90 8.03 2.67
N SER A 44 6.01 7.39 3.08
CA SER A 44 6.74 6.44 2.25
C SER A 44 5.91 5.21 1.89
N LEU A 45 5.07 4.73 2.81
CA LEU A 45 4.14 3.64 2.54
C LEU A 45 2.97 4.08 1.67
N ALA A 46 2.28 5.16 2.05
CA ALA A 46 1.03 5.57 1.42
C ALA A 46 1.23 6.22 0.04
N PHE A 47 2.17 7.16 -0.06
CA PHE A 47 2.40 7.94 -1.28
C PHE A 47 3.51 7.33 -2.13
N ASP A 48 4.71 7.19 -1.56
CA ASP A 48 5.89 6.81 -2.36
C ASP A 48 5.90 5.34 -2.78
N THR A 49 5.15 4.49 -2.07
CA THR A 49 5.01 3.07 -2.41
C THR A 49 3.64 2.78 -3.01
N LEU A 50 2.57 2.86 -2.22
CA LEU A 50 1.26 2.35 -2.65
C LEU A 50 0.66 3.19 -3.79
N TYR A 51 0.58 4.51 -3.63
CA TYR A 51 0.03 5.40 -4.66
C TYR A 51 0.89 5.39 -5.94
N ALA A 52 2.21 5.57 -5.79
CA ALA A 52 3.12 5.59 -6.93
C ALA A 52 3.05 4.29 -7.76
N GLU A 53 3.07 3.12 -7.11
CA GLU A 53 2.96 1.83 -7.81
C GLU A 53 1.57 1.61 -8.43
N GLY A 54 0.51 2.04 -7.75
CA GLY A 54 -0.85 1.99 -8.29
C GLY A 54 -0.97 2.81 -9.58
N GLN A 55 -0.44 4.03 -9.56
CA GLN A 55 -0.42 4.92 -10.72
C GLN A 55 0.44 4.34 -11.85
N ARG A 56 1.66 3.88 -11.55
CA ARG A 56 2.58 3.30 -12.55
C ARG A 56 1.92 2.14 -13.30
N ARG A 57 1.35 1.17 -12.57
CA ARG A 57 0.70 0.00 -13.16
C ARG A 57 -0.54 0.35 -13.97
N TYR A 58 -1.30 1.36 -13.54
CA TYR A 58 -2.45 1.83 -14.30
C TYR A 58 -2.01 2.40 -15.64
N VAL A 59 -0.97 3.25 -15.65
CA VAL A 59 -0.41 3.82 -16.89
C VAL A 59 0.18 2.74 -17.80
N GLU A 60 0.86 1.74 -17.24
CA GLU A 60 1.40 0.60 -18.00
C GLU A 60 0.33 -0.30 -18.63
N SER A 61 -0.91 -0.21 -18.14
CA SER A 61 -2.04 -1.00 -18.65
C SER A 61 -2.86 -0.30 -19.74
N LEU A 62 -2.50 0.94 -20.10
CA LEU A 62 -3.10 1.72 -21.20
C LEU A 62 -2.37 1.45 -22.52
#